data_AF-A0A368UI30-F1
#
_entry.id   AF-A0A368UI30-F1
#
_cell.length_a   1.000
_cell.length_b   1.000
_cell.length_c   1.000
_cell.angle_alpha   90.00
_cell.angle_beta   90.00
_cell.angle_gamma   90.00
#
_symmetry.space_group_name_H-M   'P 1'
#
loop_
_entity.id
_entity.type
_entity.pdbx_description
1 polymer ?
#
loop_
_entity_poly.entity_id
_entity_poly.type
_entity_poly.pdbx_seq_one_letter_code
_entity_poly.pdbx_strand_id
1 'polypeptide(L)'
;MQWFIDHPKFSSNPFYIGGGSYSGMITGPLVQQVYEGYKARRKPLMNIKGYVLASPAVDGFREQNMKVLYAYQRSLIPEALYKSMKENCNGDYINIDPENTKCVSDYSVYVELVRYINEQQIMEPLCITTPGVNREILQEVQDPPTFWCRSYYHILVDTWANDENVRKALHVREGTKEEFLRCNRTMAYTTTRLNTVEFYRNLTNANLEALVYCADLDMNVPHLGTQYWINSFNTSIRDKWRAWFVDGQVAG
;
A
#
# COMPACT_ATOMS: atom_id res chain seq x y z
N MET A 1 -15.26 16.14 12.20
CA MET A 1 -14.93 16.31 10.76
C MET A 1 -15.88 17.35 10.19
N GLN A 2 -15.36 18.48 9.70
CA GLN A 2 -16.16 19.62 9.23
C GLN A 2 -17.18 19.22 8.14
N TRP A 3 -16.81 18.29 7.27
CA TRP A 3 -17.67 17.82 6.19
C TRP A 3 -19.07 17.33 6.65
N PHE A 4 -19.18 16.63 7.79
CA PHE A 4 -20.49 16.19 8.32
C PHE A 4 -21.30 17.33 8.96
N ILE A 5 -20.65 18.42 9.36
CA ILE A 5 -21.33 19.64 9.81
C ILE A 5 -21.94 20.36 8.60
N ASP A 6 -21.18 20.44 7.50
CA ASP A 6 -21.60 21.11 6.27
C ASP A 6 -22.63 20.28 5.47
N HIS A 7 -22.63 18.95 5.64
CA HIS A 7 -23.51 18.02 4.93
C HIS A 7 -24.31 17.11 5.89
N PRO A 8 -25.15 17.68 6.76
CA PRO A 8 -25.83 16.92 7.83
C PRO A 8 -26.77 15.84 7.29
N LYS A 9 -27.26 15.98 6.05
CA LYS A 9 -28.11 15.00 5.36
C LYS A 9 -27.49 13.60 5.23
N PHE A 10 -26.17 13.47 5.36
CA PHE A 10 -25.47 12.18 5.30
C PHE A 10 -25.15 11.58 6.68
N SER A 11 -25.50 12.25 7.78
CA SER A 11 -25.08 11.83 9.13
C SER A 11 -25.65 10.46 9.56
N SER A 12 -26.79 10.07 9.01
CA SER A 12 -27.42 8.77 9.27
C SER A 12 -26.88 7.64 8.38
N ASN A 13 -26.19 7.96 7.29
CA ASN A 13 -25.72 6.95 6.34
C ASN A 13 -24.65 6.05 6.97
N PRO A 14 -24.61 4.75 6.61
CA PRO A 14 -23.46 3.90 6.88
C PRO A 14 -22.16 4.58 6.42
N PHE A 15 -21.20 4.72 7.33
CA PHE A 15 -19.93 5.36 7.06
C PHE A 15 -18.80 4.33 7.09
N TYR A 16 -17.95 4.34 6.07
CA TYR A 16 -16.79 3.47 5.94
C TYR A 16 -15.55 4.31 5.68
N ILE A 17 -14.40 3.88 6.20
CA ILE A 17 -13.10 4.51 5.95
C ILE A 17 -12.26 3.55 5.11
N GLY A 18 -11.84 4.01 3.94
CA GLY A 18 -11.05 3.21 3.01
C GLY A 18 -9.65 3.78 2.80
N GLY A 19 -8.69 2.92 2.46
CA GLY A 19 -7.36 3.35 2.05
C GLY A 19 -6.55 2.23 1.41
N GLY A 20 -5.57 2.59 0.56
CA GLY A 20 -4.56 1.65 0.09
C GLY A 20 -3.12 2.10 0.32
N SER A 21 -2.16 1.19 0.15
CA SER A 21 -0.72 1.45 0.30
C SER A 21 -0.39 2.06 1.67
N TYR A 22 0.37 3.16 1.71
CA TYR A 22 0.80 3.84 2.93
C TYR A 22 -0.35 4.25 3.85
N SER A 23 -1.57 4.42 3.32
CA SER A 23 -2.72 4.77 4.16
C SER A 23 -3.11 3.68 5.16
N GLY A 24 -2.59 2.45 5.07
CA GLY A 24 -2.70 1.45 6.14
C GLY A 24 -2.07 1.93 7.46
N MET A 25 -1.02 2.75 7.41
CA MET A 25 -0.42 3.37 8.61
C MET A 25 -1.35 4.40 9.26
N ILE A 26 -2.33 4.91 8.52
CA ILE A 26 -3.23 6.00 8.96
C ILE A 26 -4.63 5.48 9.27
N THR A 27 -5.11 4.51 8.48
CA THR A 27 -6.51 4.08 8.50
C THR A 27 -6.86 3.40 9.81
N GLY A 28 -6.01 2.49 10.33
CA GLY A 28 -6.23 1.86 11.64
C GLY A 28 -6.41 2.88 12.77
N PRO A 29 -5.43 3.77 13.02
CA PRO A 29 -5.56 4.85 14.00
C PRO A 29 -6.80 5.73 13.81
N LEU A 30 -7.09 6.12 12.57
CA LEU A 30 -8.24 6.97 12.24
C LEU A 30 -9.57 6.28 12.54
N VAL A 31 -9.72 5.02 12.12
CA VAL A 31 -10.93 4.22 12.38
C VAL A 31 -11.14 4.04 13.88
N GLN A 32 -10.07 3.75 14.63
CA GLN A 32 -10.17 3.62 16.09
C GLN A 32 -10.69 4.93 16.72
N GLN A 33 -10.11 6.08 16.34
CA GLN A 33 -10.55 7.37 16.86
C GLN A 33 -12.00 7.70 16.50
N VAL A 34 -12.42 7.44 15.26
CA VAL A 34 -13.81 7.65 14.81
C VAL A 34 -14.77 6.72 15.55
N TYR A 35 -14.41 5.46 15.74
CA TYR A 35 -15.21 4.47 16.45
C TYR A 35 -15.38 4.80 17.93
N GLU A 36 -14.33 5.25 18.61
CA GLU A 36 -14.39 5.75 19.98
C GLU A 36 -15.31 6.97 20.10
N GLY A 37 -15.23 7.91 19.14
CA GLY A 37 -16.14 9.04 19.06
C GLY A 37 -17.60 8.63 18.86
N TYR A 38 -17.85 7.62 18.02
CA TYR A 38 -19.17 7.04 17.80
C TYR A 38 -19.74 6.40 19.08
N LYS A 39 -18.96 5.55 19.77
CA LYS A 39 -19.34 4.95 21.06
C LYS A 39 -19.67 6.01 22.10
N ALA A 40 -18.87 7.07 22.17
CA ALA A 40 -19.07 8.20 23.08
C ALA A 40 -20.16 9.19 22.63
N ARG A 41 -20.89 8.91 21.53
CA ARG A 41 -21.95 9.77 20.97
C ARG A 41 -21.50 11.20 20.66
N ARG A 42 -20.21 11.42 20.37
CA ARG A 42 -19.66 12.76 20.05
C ARG A 42 -20.28 13.29 18.76
N LYS A 43 -20.59 14.58 18.72
CA LYS A 43 -21.15 15.25 17.53
C LYS A 43 -20.04 15.84 16.65
N PRO A 44 -20.19 15.86 15.31
CA PRO A 44 -21.24 15.18 14.54
C PRO A 44 -21.12 13.65 14.69
N LEU A 45 -22.26 12.98 14.85
CA LEU A 45 -22.27 11.53 15.01
C LEU A 45 -21.99 10.88 13.65
N MET A 46 -20.87 10.18 13.55
CA MET A 46 -20.49 9.43 12.35
C MET A 46 -20.93 7.98 12.51
N ASN A 47 -21.93 7.53 11.76
CA ASN A 47 -22.47 6.16 11.84
C ASN A 47 -21.51 5.15 11.18
N ILE A 48 -20.31 5.02 11.75
CA ILE A 48 -19.25 4.14 11.24
C ILE A 48 -19.68 2.68 11.32
N LYS A 49 -19.53 1.97 10.21
CA LYS A 49 -19.85 0.55 10.06
C LYS A 49 -18.64 -0.31 9.80
N GLY A 50 -17.57 0.26 9.24
CA GLY A 50 -16.41 -0.54 8.92
C GLY A 50 -15.29 0.22 8.22
N TYR A 51 -14.35 -0.54 7.69
CA TYR A 51 -13.21 -0.04 6.93
C TYR A 51 -12.76 -1.00 5.84
N VAL A 52 -12.10 -0.46 4.83
CA VAL A 52 -11.60 -1.20 3.66
C VAL A 52 -10.13 -0.87 3.43
N LEU A 53 -9.30 -1.89 3.23
CA LEU A 53 -7.87 -1.75 3.00
C LEU A 53 -7.43 -2.45 1.71
N ALA A 54 -6.66 -1.75 0.89
CA ALA A 54 -6.18 -2.20 -0.42
C ALA A 54 -4.64 -2.22 -0.47
N SER A 55 -4.04 -3.41 -0.45
CA SER A 55 -2.58 -3.58 -0.30
C SER A 55 -2.00 -2.65 0.79
N PRO A 56 -2.46 -2.76 2.05
CA PRO A 56 -2.12 -1.79 3.09
C PRO A 56 -0.73 -2.03 3.69
N ALA A 57 0.08 -0.98 3.77
CA ALA A 57 1.27 -0.99 4.62
C ALA A 57 0.86 -0.76 6.08
N VAL A 58 1.18 -1.70 6.96
CA VAL A 58 0.79 -1.77 8.37
C VAL A 58 1.97 -2.16 9.27
N ASP A 59 2.85 -3.05 8.80
CA ASP A 59 4.07 -3.47 9.50
C ASP A 59 5.27 -3.35 8.54
N GLY A 60 5.84 -2.14 8.47
CA GLY A 60 6.84 -1.81 7.44
C GLY A 60 8.08 -2.69 7.53
N PHE A 61 8.50 -3.07 8.74
CA PHE A 61 9.64 -3.98 8.92
C PHE A 61 9.35 -5.38 8.37
N ARG A 62 8.18 -5.94 8.67
CA ARG A 62 7.85 -7.29 8.17
C ARG A 62 7.55 -7.28 6.68
N GLU A 63 6.85 -6.27 6.18
CA GLU A 63 6.51 -6.14 4.75
C GLU A 63 7.75 -6.11 3.87
N GLN A 64 8.76 -5.32 4.23
CA GLN A 64 10.01 -5.27 3.49
C GLN A 64 10.75 -6.61 3.53
N ASN A 65 10.80 -7.28 4.69
CA ASN A 65 11.40 -8.62 4.78
C ASN A 65 10.65 -9.68 3.97
N MET A 66 9.33 -9.57 3.84
CA MET A 66 8.50 -10.50 3.04
C MET A 66 8.76 -10.39 1.53
N LYS A 67 9.40 -9.32 1.04
CA LYS A 67 9.75 -9.17 -0.39
C LYS A 67 10.66 -10.29 -0.91
N VAL A 68 11.56 -10.80 -0.08
CA VAL A 68 12.46 -11.92 -0.48
C VAL A 68 11.68 -13.21 -0.67
N LEU A 69 10.78 -13.55 0.27
CA LEU A 69 9.89 -14.71 0.14
C LEU A 69 8.94 -14.55 -1.05
N TYR A 70 8.38 -13.35 -1.23
CA TYR A 70 7.54 -13.03 -2.37
C TYR A 70 8.28 -13.24 -3.71
N ALA A 71 9.50 -12.72 -3.82
CA ALA A 71 10.32 -12.86 -5.02
C ALA A 71 10.60 -14.33 -5.34
N TYR A 72 10.86 -15.15 -4.33
CA TYR A 72 11.00 -16.60 -4.50
C TYR A 72 9.69 -17.25 -4.98
N GLN A 73 8.55 -16.94 -4.36
CA GLN A 73 7.24 -17.48 -4.75
C GLN A 73 6.81 -17.08 -6.17
N ARG A 74 7.32 -15.95 -6.66
CA ARG A 74 7.08 -15.45 -8.03
C ARG A 74 8.19 -15.83 -9.01
N SER A 75 9.09 -16.74 -8.63
CA SER A 75 10.20 -17.23 -9.47
C SER A 75 11.14 -16.12 -9.97
N LEU A 76 11.22 -15.00 -9.25
CA LEU A 76 12.13 -13.89 -9.56
C LEU A 76 13.56 -14.18 -9.09
N ILE A 77 13.70 -15.09 -8.12
CA ILE A 77 14.99 -15.59 -7.63
C ILE A 77 15.00 -17.12 -7.56
N PRO A 78 16.16 -17.77 -7.75
CA PRO A 78 16.26 -19.22 -7.68
C PRO A 78 16.14 -19.73 -6.22
N GLU A 79 15.64 -20.95 -6.06
CA GLU A 79 15.47 -21.60 -4.75
C GLU A 79 16.79 -21.65 -3.94
N ALA A 80 17.91 -21.91 -4.61
CA ALA A 80 19.23 -21.94 -3.98
C ALA A 80 19.58 -20.60 -3.32
N LEU A 81 19.32 -19.48 -4.00
CA LEU A 81 19.56 -18.14 -3.46
C LEU A 81 18.63 -17.87 -2.28
N TYR A 82 17.32 -18.17 -2.41
CA TYR A 82 16.37 -17.98 -1.31
C TYR A 82 16.76 -18.76 -0.04
N LYS A 83 17.16 -20.02 -0.18
CA LYS A 83 17.65 -20.84 0.94
C LYS A 83 18.90 -20.25 1.58
N SER A 84 19.88 -19.86 0.75
CA SER A 84 21.13 -19.23 1.21
C SER A 84 20.85 -17.93 1.97
N MET A 85 20.04 -17.04 1.40
CA MET A 85 19.62 -15.79 2.03
C MET A 85 18.92 -16.03 3.37
N LYS A 86 18.00 -17.00 3.45
CA LYS A 86 17.29 -17.32 4.69
C LYS A 86 18.22 -17.80 5.79
N GLU A 87 19.22 -18.62 5.44
CA GLU A 87 20.23 -19.13 6.38
C GLU A 87 21.22 -18.04 6.79
N ASN A 88 21.79 -17.32 5.83
CA ASN A 88 22.85 -16.36 6.08
C ASN A 88 22.35 -15.03 6.69
N CYS A 89 21.12 -14.59 6.37
CA CYS A 89 20.57 -13.32 6.84
C CYS A 89 19.59 -13.45 8.02
N ASN A 90 19.31 -14.67 8.51
CA ASN A 90 18.33 -14.91 9.59
C ASN A 90 16.93 -14.31 9.36
N GLY A 91 16.56 -14.06 8.10
CA GLY A 91 15.28 -13.45 7.73
C GLY A 91 15.19 -11.93 7.96
N ASP A 92 16.28 -11.25 8.34
CA ASP A 92 16.38 -9.79 8.34
C ASP A 92 17.22 -9.32 7.13
N TYR A 93 16.51 -8.83 6.12
CA TYR A 93 17.04 -8.32 4.86
C TYR A 93 17.08 -6.78 4.83
N ILE A 94 16.76 -6.12 5.96
CA ILE A 94 16.74 -4.66 6.08
C ILE A 94 17.96 -4.20 6.88
N ASN A 95 18.18 -4.80 8.04
CA ASN A 95 19.30 -4.46 8.93
C ASN A 95 20.45 -5.45 8.74
N ILE A 96 20.92 -5.56 7.51
CA ILE A 96 22.02 -6.48 7.16
C ILE A 96 23.29 -5.98 7.84
N ASP A 97 23.88 -6.84 8.69
CA ASP A 97 25.20 -6.62 9.28
C ASP A 97 26.26 -6.59 8.16
N PRO A 98 26.97 -5.47 7.94
CA PRO A 98 27.99 -5.37 6.90
C PRO A 98 29.15 -6.36 7.10
N GLU A 99 29.40 -6.84 8.32
CA GLU A 99 30.42 -7.85 8.61
C GLU A 99 29.98 -9.27 8.23
N ASN A 100 28.67 -9.49 8.05
CA ASN A 100 28.12 -10.76 7.57
C ASN A 100 28.24 -10.83 6.04
N THR A 101 29.48 -11.07 5.58
CA THR A 101 29.84 -11.09 4.15
C THR A 101 29.00 -12.06 3.31
N LYS A 102 28.54 -13.18 3.89
CA LYS A 102 27.65 -14.12 3.21
C LYS A 102 26.28 -13.51 2.94
N CYS A 103 25.65 -12.91 3.95
CA CYS A 103 24.36 -12.24 3.77
C CYS A 103 24.47 -11.05 2.80
N VAL A 104 25.52 -10.23 2.93
CA VAL A 104 25.78 -9.11 2.02
C VAL A 104 25.89 -9.60 0.58
N SER A 105 26.68 -10.65 0.33
CA SER A 105 26.84 -11.23 -1.00
C SER A 105 25.52 -11.74 -1.56
N ASP A 106 24.77 -12.53 -0.78
CA ASP A 106 23.48 -13.06 -1.22
C ASP A 106 22.46 -11.95 -1.50
N TYR A 107 22.42 -10.92 -0.65
CA TYR A 107 21.52 -9.79 -0.83
C TYR A 107 21.89 -8.93 -2.04
N SER A 108 23.18 -8.76 -2.35
CA SER A 108 23.61 -8.11 -3.59
C SER A 108 23.13 -8.87 -4.83
N VAL A 109 23.21 -10.21 -4.83
CA VAL A 109 22.67 -11.02 -5.94
C VAL A 109 21.15 -10.85 -6.05
N TYR A 110 20.43 -10.84 -4.92
CA TYR A 110 18.99 -10.58 -4.89
C TYR A 110 18.64 -9.22 -5.53
N VAL A 111 19.32 -8.14 -5.10
CA VAL A 111 19.08 -6.78 -5.60
C VAL A 111 19.29 -6.72 -7.11
N GLU A 112 20.34 -7.34 -7.64
CA GLU A 112 20.58 -7.37 -9.09
C GLU A 112 19.49 -8.13 -9.86
N LEU A 113 18.99 -9.24 -9.34
CA LEU A 113 17.92 -10.03 -9.98
C LEU A 113 16.57 -9.27 -10.04
N VAL A 114 16.28 -8.44 -9.04
CA VAL A 114 15.00 -7.69 -8.95
C VAL A 114 15.09 -6.23 -9.40
N ARG A 115 16.29 -5.77 -9.81
CA ARG A 115 16.61 -4.35 -10.06
C ARG A 115 15.67 -3.65 -11.04
N TYR A 116 15.21 -4.35 -12.08
CA TYR A 116 14.39 -3.77 -13.16
C TYR A 116 12.92 -4.24 -13.13
N ILE A 117 12.45 -4.66 -11.95
CA ILE A 117 11.06 -5.08 -11.75
C ILE A 117 10.23 -3.90 -11.26
N ASN A 118 9.04 -3.73 -11.83
CA ASN A 118 8.05 -2.82 -11.28
C ASN A 118 7.45 -3.43 -10.00
N GLU A 119 7.95 -3.03 -8.83
CA GLU A 119 7.49 -3.60 -7.56
C GLU A 119 5.98 -3.39 -7.31
N GLN A 120 5.33 -2.39 -7.91
CA GLN A 120 3.89 -2.18 -7.73
C GLN A 120 3.04 -3.16 -8.56
N GLN A 121 3.63 -3.71 -9.62
CA GLN A 121 3.02 -4.73 -10.47
C GLN A 121 4.14 -5.44 -11.23
N ILE A 122 4.58 -6.60 -10.73
CA ILE A 122 5.76 -7.31 -11.24
C ILE A 122 5.67 -7.77 -12.70
N MET A 123 4.46 -7.84 -13.27
CA MET A 123 4.21 -8.20 -14.67
C MET A 123 4.14 -6.98 -15.59
N GLU A 124 4.13 -5.76 -15.05
CA GLU A 124 4.19 -4.54 -15.84
C GLU A 124 5.64 -4.07 -16.02
N PRO A 125 5.94 -3.37 -17.13
CA PRO A 125 7.28 -2.80 -17.33
C PRO A 125 7.63 -1.77 -16.25
N LEU A 126 8.89 -1.75 -15.83
CA LEU A 126 9.45 -0.68 -15.01
C LEU A 126 9.75 0.53 -15.91
N CYS A 127 9.06 1.65 -15.66
CA CYS A 127 9.15 2.82 -16.53
C CYS A 127 9.56 4.07 -15.75
N ILE A 128 10.06 5.09 -16.45
CA ILE A 128 10.43 6.37 -15.82
C ILE A 128 9.24 7.07 -15.16
N THR A 129 8.03 6.77 -15.62
CA THR A 129 6.75 7.27 -15.09
C THR A 129 6.22 6.42 -13.93
N THR A 130 6.83 5.26 -13.64
CA THR A 130 6.40 4.40 -12.54
C THR A 130 6.65 5.10 -11.19
N PRO A 131 5.63 5.19 -10.31
CA PRO A 131 5.79 5.87 -9.04
C PRO A 131 6.84 5.17 -8.17
N GLY A 132 7.72 5.93 -7.52
CA GLY A 132 8.79 5.40 -6.67
C GLY A 132 10.14 5.20 -7.39
N VAL A 133 10.18 5.16 -8.72
CA VAL A 133 11.45 5.02 -9.46
C VAL A 133 12.36 6.24 -9.20
N ASN A 134 13.61 5.97 -8.84
CA ASN A 134 14.67 6.97 -8.84
C ASN A 134 15.18 7.10 -10.29
N ARG A 135 15.17 8.33 -10.84
CA ARG A 135 15.55 8.60 -12.24
C ARG A 135 16.97 8.13 -12.57
N GLU A 136 17.83 8.01 -11.56
CA GLU A 136 19.21 7.53 -11.70
C GLU A 136 19.32 6.04 -12.10
N ILE A 137 18.29 5.23 -11.84
CA ILE A 137 18.35 3.77 -12.06
C ILE A 137 18.17 3.40 -13.54
N LEU A 138 17.51 4.25 -14.33
CA LEU A 138 17.26 4.00 -15.74
C LEU A 138 18.34 4.69 -16.58
N GLN A 139 19.44 3.97 -16.86
CA GLN A 139 20.21 4.23 -18.08
C GLN A 139 19.23 4.24 -19.25
N GLU A 140 19.34 5.24 -20.13
CA GLU A 140 18.42 5.55 -21.25
C GLU A 140 17.82 4.29 -21.90
N VAL A 141 16.71 3.82 -21.33
CA VAL A 141 15.85 2.86 -22.01
C VAL A 141 15.25 3.69 -23.13
N GLN A 142 15.68 3.45 -24.37
CA GLN A 142 15.13 4.07 -25.57
C GLN A 142 13.62 4.15 -25.44
N ASP A 143 13.06 5.36 -25.60
CA ASP A 143 11.65 5.65 -25.34
C ASP A 143 10.78 4.52 -25.93
N PRO A 144 10.15 3.68 -25.10
CA PRO A 144 9.22 2.69 -25.61
C PRO A 144 8.06 3.42 -26.30
N PRO A 145 7.33 2.76 -27.21
CA PRO A 145 6.22 3.38 -27.92
C PRO A 145 5.30 4.14 -26.95
N THR A 146 4.86 5.34 -27.34
CA THR A 146 3.93 6.15 -26.53
C THR A 146 2.79 5.28 -25.98
N PHE A 147 2.59 5.31 -24.66
CA PHE A 147 1.61 4.51 -23.89
C PHE A 147 1.94 3.03 -23.62
N TRP A 148 3.19 2.59 -23.80
CA TRP A 148 3.61 1.24 -23.41
C TRP A 148 3.40 0.95 -21.90
N CYS A 149 3.63 1.95 -21.06
CA CYS A 149 3.51 1.83 -19.61
C CYS A 149 2.16 2.33 -19.10
N ARG A 150 1.46 1.53 -18.30
CA ARG A 150 0.21 1.97 -17.66
C ARG A 150 0.41 3.23 -16.79
N SER A 151 1.61 3.38 -16.22
CA SER A 151 2.00 4.55 -15.44
C SER A 151 2.00 5.88 -16.22
N TYR A 152 1.96 5.86 -17.57
CA TYR A 152 1.73 7.08 -18.36
C TYR A 152 0.37 7.74 -18.05
N TYR A 153 -0.63 6.98 -17.60
CA TYR A 153 -1.91 7.57 -17.16
C TYR A 153 -1.76 8.54 -16.00
N HIS A 154 -0.70 8.43 -15.20
CA HIS A 154 -0.42 9.39 -14.14
C HIS A 154 -0.10 10.79 -14.68
N ILE A 155 0.62 10.89 -15.80
CA ILE A 155 0.90 12.16 -16.46
C ILE A 155 -0.41 12.79 -16.93
N LEU A 156 -1.31 12.00 -17.52
CA LEU A 156 -2.60 12.50 -17.98
C LEU A 156 -3.45 13.06 -16.83
N VAL A 157 -3.40 12.43 -15.65
CA VAL A 157 -4.09 12.93 -14.45
C VAL A 157 -3.48 14.26 -13.99
N ASP A 158 -2.15 14.38 -13.96
CA ASP A 158 -1.49 15.64 -13.58
C ASP A 158 -1.80 16.77 -14.59
N THR A 159 -1.80 16.47 -15.90
CA THR A 159 -2.22 17.43 -16.95
C THR A 159 -3.67 17.85 -16.76
N TRP A 160 -4.59 16.88 -16.60
CA TRP A 160 -6.02 17.15 -16.42
C TRP A 160 -6.29 17.97 -15.16
N ALA A 161 -5.69 17.61 -14.02
CA ALA A 161 -5.91 18.28 -12.75
C ALA A 161 -5.32 19.71 -12.70
N ASN A 162 -4.34 20.01 -13.56
CA ASN A 162 -3.75 21.34 -13.68
C ASN A 162 -4.42 22.24 -14.72
N ASP A 163 -5.32 21.73 -15.56
CA ASP A 163 -6.09 22.55 -16.48
C ASP A 163 -6.92 23.61 -15.74
N GLU A 164 -6.87 24.86 -16.20
CA GLU A 164 -7.53 25.98 -15.51
C GLU A 164 -9.05 25.80 -15.43
N ASN A 165 -9.68 25.25 -16.47
CA ASN A 165 -11.13 25.03 -16.49
C ASN A 165 -11.50 23.92 -15.50
N VAL A 166 -10.69 22.85 -15.43
CA VAL A 166 -10.86 21.78 -14.42
C VAL A 166 -10.72 22.35 -13.02
N ARG A 167 -9.68 23.15 -12.75
CA ARG A 167 -9.46 23.77 -11.43
C ARG A 167 -10.61 24.71 -11.02
N LYS A 168 -11.11 25.52 -11.96
CA LYS A 168 -12.29 26.38 -11.75
C LYS A 168 -13.55 25.56 -11.47
N ALA A 169 -13.78 24.48 -12.23
CA ALA A 169 -14.91 23.59 -12.05
C ALA A 169 -14.87 22.82 -10.72
N LEU A 170 -13.68 22.46 -10.23
CA LEU A 170 -13.46 21.84 -8.92
C LEU A 170 -13.42 22.85 -7.77
N HIS A 171 -13.63 24.13 -8.04
CA HIS A 171 -13.57 25.22 -7.06
C HIS A 171 -12.24 25.30 -6.28
N VAL A 172 -11.12 24.98 -6.93
CA VAL A 172 -9.78 25.17 -6.36
C VAL A 172 -9.53 26.67 -6.18
N ARG A 173 -9.34 27.11 -4.93
CA ARG A 173 -9.13 28.54 -4.63
C ARG A 173 -7.84 29.05 -5.26
N GLU A 174 -7.95 30.06 -6.12
CA GLU A 174 -6.79 30.70 -6.76
C GLU A 174 -5.78 31.20 -5.71
N GLY A 175 -4.48 31.09 -6.02
CA GLY A 175 -3.38 31.47 -5.13
C GLY A 175 -3.09 30.52 -3.96
N THR A 176 -3.83 29.41 -3.78
CA THR A 176 -3.57 28.47 -2.66
C THR A 176 -2.61 27.33 -2.99
N LYS A 177 -2.58 26.93 -4.25
CA LYS A 177 -1.74 25.85 -4.75
C LYS A 177 -1.34 26.19 -6.16
N GLU A 178 -0.04 26.19 -6.43
CA GLU A 178 0.49 26.45 -7.77
C GLU A 178 0.14 25.27 -8.68
N GLU A 179 0.78 24.13 -8.47
CA GLU A 179 0.62 22.92 -9.27
C GLU A 179 0.00 21.77 -8.45
N PHE A 180 -0.94 21.05 -9.04
CA PHE A 180 -1.36 19.74 -8.56
C PHE A 180 -0.28 18.71 -8.89
N LEU A 181 0.17 17.99 -7.85
CA LEU A 181 1.10 16.88 -7.98
C LEU A 181 0.44 15.65 -7.36
N ARG A 182 0.19 14.60 -8.16
CA ARG A 182 -0.43 13.35 -7.64
C ARG A 182 0.36 12.76 -6.46
N CYS A 183 1.69 12.83 -6.50
CA CYS A 183 2.56 12.45 -5.39
C CYS A 183 3.60 13.54 -5.13
N ASN A 184 3.38 14.37 -4.12
CA ASN A 184 4.33 15.39 -3.73
C ASN A 184 5.48 14.81 -2.89
N ARG A 185 6.62 14.51 -3.54
CA ARG A 185 7.81 13.97 -2.88
C ARG A 185 8.63 15.00 -2.10
N THR A 186 8.35 16.30 -2.24
CA THR A 186 9.06 17.36 -1.50
C THR A 186 8.40 17.67 -0.15
N MET A 187 7.25 17.06 0.13
CA MET A 187 6.54 17.25 1.39
C MET A 187 7.38 16.69 2.55
N ALA A 188 7.74 17.56 3.49
CA ALA A 188 8.38 17.13 4.72
C ALA A 188 7.43 16.22 5.50
N TYR A 189 7.82 14.97 5.66
CA TYR A 189 7.06 13.97 6.40
C TYR A 189 8.03 13.11 7.21
N THR A 190 7.83 13.07 8.53
CA THR A 190 8.61 12.23 9.43
C THR A 190 7.78 11.02 9.83
N THR A 191 8.24 9.84 9.45
CA THR A 191 7.62 8.58 9.88
C THR A 191 7.91 8.36 11.35
N THR A 192 6.87 8.46 12.20
CA THR A 192 6.99 8.28 13.66
C THR A 192 6.56 6.88 14.11
N ARG A 193 5.79 6.16 13.29
CA ARG A 193 5.38 4.77 13.55
C ARG A 193 5.67 3.92 12.31
N LEU A 194 6.41 2.84 12.51
CA LEU A 194 6.70 1.84 11.48
C LEU A 194 5.77 0.63 11.54
N ASN A 195 4.93 0.57 12.58
CA ASN A 195 4.01 -0.53 12.83
C ASN A 195 2.70 0.02 13.43
N THR A 196 1.57 -0.36 12.83
CA THR A 196 0.21 0.00 13.29
C THR A 196 -0.69 -1.23 13.46
N VAL A 197 -0.12 -2.44 13.47
CA VAL A 197 -0.83 -3.72 13.64
C VAL A 197 -1.72 -3.72 14.89
N GLU A 198 -1.27 -3.09 15.97
CA GLU A 198 -2.02 -3.01 17.24
C GLU A 198 -3.38 -2.32 17.09
N PHE A 199 -3.49 -1.27 16.28
CA PHE A 199 -4.78 -0.59 16.05
C PHE A 199 -5.77 -1.55 15.39
N TYR A 200 -5.32 -2.30 14.39
CA TYR A 200 -6.15 -3.30 13.73
C TYR A 200 -6.51 -4.46 14.64
N ARG A 201 -5.60 -4.89 15.52
CA ARG A 201 -5.88 -5.85 16.59
C ARG A 201 -6.96 -5.34 17.54
N ASN A 202 -6.91 -4.06 17.93
CA ASN A 202 -7.92 -3.47 18.82
C ASN A 202 -9.30 -3.39 18.14
N LEU A 203 -9.31 -3.09 16.84
CA LEU A 203 -10.53 -3.01 16.04
C LEU A 203 -11.23 -4.37 15.86
N THR A 204 -10.57 -5.51 16.08
CA THR A 204 -11.26 -6.82 16.08
C THR A 204 -12.27 -6.97 17.21
N ASN A 205 -12.13 -6.18 18.29
CA ASN A 205 -13.10 -6.12 19.40
C ASN A 205 -14.22 -5.09 19.15
N ALA A 206 -14.18 -4.36 18.03
CA ALA A 206 -15.20 -3.41 17.66
C ALA A 206 -16.33 -4.10 16.88
N ASN A 207 -17.56 -3.59 17.02
CA ASN A 207 -18.67 -3.97 16.14
C ASN A 207 -18.54 -3.26 14.79
N LEU A 208 -17.53 -3.65 14.00
CA LEU A 208 -17.18 -3.09 12.70
C LEU A 208 -16.90 -4.20 11.69
N GLU A 209 -17.24 -3.93 10.44
CA GLU A 209 -16.88 -4.78 9.31
C GLU A 209 -15.52 -4.36 8.74
N ALA A 210 -14.66 -5.32 8.40
CA ALA A 210 -13.37 -5.05 7.80
C ALA A 210 -13.21 -5.87 6.51
N LEU A 211 -12.82 -5.21 5.43
CA LEU A 211 -12.36 -5.87 4.21
C LEU A 211 -10.88 -5.51 3.99
N VAL A 212 -10.04 -6.53 3.89
CA VAL A 212 -8.63 -6.36 3.54
C VAL A 212 -8.36 -7.18 2.29
N TYR A 213 -7.95 -6.52 1.22
CA TYR A 213 -7.58 -7.18 -0.03
C TYR A 213 -6.20 -6.69 -0.47
N CYS A 214 -5.48 -7.52 -1.20
CA CYS A 214 -4.15 -7.21 -1.74
C CYS A 214 -4.11 -7.65 -3.20
N ALA A 215 -3.43 -6.88 -4.04
CA ALA A 215 -3.04 -7.38 -5.36
C ALA A 215 -1.94 -8.43 -5.17
N ASP A 216 -2.10 -9.60 -5.77
CA ASP A 216 -1.15 -10.69 -5.61
C ASP A 216 0.14 -10.46 -6.41
N LEU A 217 0.12 -9.52 -7.37
CA LEU A 217 1.26 -9.07 -8.18
C LEU A 217 1.97 -7.81 -7.62
N ASP A 218 1.54 -7.30 -6.46
CA ASP A 218 2.18 -6.19 -5.76
C ASP A 218 3.32 -6.71 -4.85
N MET A 219 4.56 -6.44 -5.27
CA MET A 219 5.77 -6.72 -4.48
C MET A 219 6.11 -5.57 -3.52
N ASN A 220 5.60 -4.36 -3.74
CA ASN A 220 5.88 -3.22 -2.90
C ASN A 220 5.21 -3.37 -1.52
N VAL A 221 3.98 -3.89 -1.51
CA VAL A 221 3.28 -4.36 -0.30
C VAL A 221 2.83 -5.81 -0.51
N PRO A 222 3.74 -6.79 -0.32
CA PRO A 222 3.43 -8.20 -0.56
C PRO A 222 2.24 -8.65 0.28
N HIS A 223 1.27 -9.32 -0.36
CA HIS A 223 0.10 -9.90 0.32
C HIS A 223 0.49 -10.83 1.49
N LEU A 224 1.68 -11.42 1.45
CA LEU A 224 2.28 -12.24 2.51
C LEU A 224 2.43 -11.47 3.83
N GLY A 225 2.84 -10.20 3.78
CA GLY A 225 2.93 -9.34 4.96
C GLY A 225 1.54 -9.09 5.56
N THR A 226 0.56 -8.84 4.70
CA THR A 226 -0.83 -8.67 5.10
C THR A 226 -1.42 -9.90 5.78
N GLN A 227 -1.25 -11.08 5.15
CA GLN A 227 -1.68 -12.34 5.73
C GLN A 227 -1.00 -12.61 7.05
N TYR A 228 0.30 -12.30 7.17
CA TYR A 228 1.07 -12.51 8.40
C TYR A 228 0.45 -11.76 9.60
N TRP A 229 0.18 -10.45 9.46
CA TRP A 229 -0.37 -9.69 10.58
C TRP A 229 -1.82 -10.04 10.87
N ILE A 230 -2.64 -10.35 9.85
CA ILE A 230 -4.02 -10.82 10.06
C ILE A 230 -4.02 -12.14 10.85
N ASN A 231 -3.19 -13.09 10.43
CA ASN A 231 -3.07 -14.38 11.11
C ASN A 231 -2.61 -14.23 12.56
N SER A 232 -1.81 -13.20 12.87
CA SER A 232 -1.36 -12.91 14.24
C SER A 232 -2.47 -12.52 15.21
N PHE A 233 -3.69 -12.25 14.72
CA PHE A 233 -4.85 -11.94 15.56
C PHE A 233 -5.51 -13.19 16.15
N ASN A 234 -5.21 -14.38 15.62
CA ASN A 234 -5.77 -15.65 16.08
C ASN A 234 -7.31 -15.66 16.16
N THR A 235 -7.97 -14.99 15.20
CA THR A 235 -9.44 -14.95 15.11
C THR A 235 -10.01 -16.28 14.62
N SER A 236 -11.24 -16.62 15.03
CA SER A 236 -11.93 -17.82 14.53
C SER A 236 -12.23 -17.71 13.04
N ILE A 237 -11.88 -18.74 12.27
CA ILE A 237 -12.23 -18.85 10.85
C ILE A 237 -13.69 -19.30 10.72
N ARG A 238 -14.56 -18.41 10.23
CA ARG A 238 -15.97 -18.74 9.96
C ARG A 238 -16.13 -19.53 8.68
N ASP A 239 -15.48 -19.08 7.60
CA ASP A 239 -15.56 -19.66 6.27
C ASP A 239 -14.15 -20.07 5.81
N LYS A 240 -14.02 -21.28 5.26
CA LYS A 240 -12.74 -21.77 4.72
C LYS A 240 -12.32 -20.94 3.51
N TRP A 241 -11.01 -20.94 3.24
CA TRP A 241 -10.45 -20.35 2.03
C TRP A 241 -11.16 -20.87 0.78
N ARG A 242 -11.56 -19.97 -0.10
CA ARG A 242 -12.30 -20.27 -1.32
C ARG A 242 -12.03 -19.20 -2.37
N ALA A 243 -12.18 -19.55 -3.64
CA ALA A 243 -12.15 -18.59 -4.73
C ALA A 243 -13.33 -17.61 -4.65
N TRP A 244 -13.15 -16.42 -5.20
CA TRP A 244 -14.24 -15.50 -5.57
C TRP A 244 -14.22 -15.25 -7.07
N PHE A 245 -15.38 -14.92 -7.63
CA PHE A 245 -15.60 -14.93 -9.08
C PHE A 245 -16.13 -13.59 -9.58
N VAL A 246 -15.71 -13.20 -10.78
CA VAL A 246 -16.28 -12.11 -11.58
C VAL A 246 -16.58 -12.68 -12.95
N ASP A 247 -17.83 -12.52 -13.41
CA ASP A 247 -18.28 -12.98 -14.73
C ASP A 247 -17.94 -14.47 -15.02
N GLY A 248 -18.02 -15.31 -13.98
CA GLY A 248 -17.75 -16.75 -14.07
C GLY A 248 -16.27 -17.15 -14.09
N GLN A 249 -15.34 -16.20 -14.00
CA GLN A 249 -13.90 -16.44 -13.89
C GLN A 249 -13.42 -16.24 -12.46
N VAL A 250 -12.43 -17.04 -12.03
CA VAL A 250 -11.77 -16.85 -10.73
C VAL A 250 -11.04 -15.50 -10.76
N ALA A 251 -11.37 -14.64 -9.82
CA ALA A 251 -10.76 -13.32 -9.67
C ALA A 251 -9.78 -13.24 -8.48
N GLY A 252 -9.81 -14.24 -7.59
CA GLY A 252 -8.84 -14.49 -6.53
C GLY A 252 -9.42 -15.35 -5.42
#